data_AF-A0A8J2JPE7-F1
#
_entry.id   AF-A0A8J2JPE7-F1
#
_cell.length_a   1.000
_cell.length_b   1.000
_cell.length_c   1.000
_cell.angle_alpha   90.00
_cell.angle_beta   90.00
_cell.angle_gamma   90.00
#
_symmetry.space_group_name_H-M   'P 1'
#
loop_
_entity.id
_entity.type
_entity.pdbx_description
1 polymer ?
#
loop_
_entity_poly.entity_id
_entity_poly.type
_entity_poly.pdbx_seq_one_letter_code
_entity_poly.pdbx_strand_id
1 'polypeptide(L)'
;MAPENKLAVILLDGSDIPVEGIVPEEFFAYAYAPGAREIKDTTDIGVKKLLEGFDFVLLYRDHIDEEDVEMCLDSGAYVSIAPAPGRLEAVYKKLASIEGVKVYRKEEIPEDLHFKSGKFVLDLHAEAKQGFCIRGLQSREKQVPFREYCKTKMFLEGVQGYNPELADQRVIFFARGLAFKRGHMQSGIRMVDVYQISAKVLNIQPLPNDGVWENVAGFLQKRKRWTDFEILDITIVI
;
A
#
# COMPACT_ATOMS: atom_id res chain seq x y z
N MET A 1 -3.23 -0.49 45.10
CA MET A 1 -2.06 -0.28 44.21
C MET A 1 -2.58 -0.32 42.80
N ALA A 2 -2.50 0.78 42.06
CA ALA A 2 -3.04 0.86 40.69
C ALA A 2 -2.10 0.10 39.73
N PRO A 3 -2.61 -0.75 38.82
CA PRO A 3 -1.83 -1.21 37.69
C PRO A 3 -1.85 -0.11 36.62
N GLU A 4 -0.88 0.81 36.70
CA GLU A 4 -0.61 1.76 35.63
C GLU A 4 0.66 1.32 34.92
N ASN A 5 0.50 0.70 33.75
CA ASN A 5 1.40 0.79 32.60
C ASN A 5 0.76 0.05 31.42
N LYS A 6 0.07 0.79 30.54
CA LYS A 6 -0.30 0.32 29.21
C LYS A 6 0.39 1.21 28.18
N LEU A 7 1.17 0.63 27.28
CA LEU A 7 1.29 1.19 25.94
C LEU A 7 1.65 0.11 24.92
N ALA A 8 0.78 -0.05 23.93
CA ALA A 8 1.05 -0.75 22.69
C ALA A 8 1.08 0.30 21.57
N VAL A 9 2.11 0.29 20.73
CA VAL A 9 2.16 1.16 19.55
C VAL A 9 2.29 0.28 18.32
N ILE A 10 1.16 0.04 17.68
CA ILE A 10 1.09 -0.60 16.37
C ILE A 10 1.00 0.54 15.35
N LEU A 11 2.10 0.84 14.65
CA LEU A 11 2.07 1.74 13.50
C LEU A 11 1.84 0.88 12.26
N LEU A 12 0.57 0.80 11.87
CA LEU A 12 0.15 0.35 10.56
C LEU A 12 -0.12 1.60 9.74
N ASP A 13 0.76 1.95 8.81
CA ASP A 13 0.38 2.88 7.75
C ASP A 13 -0.70 2.20 6.89
N GLY A 14 -1.87 2.85 6.75
CA GLY A 14 -2.98 2.39 5.89
C GLY A 14 -3.90 1.28 6.41
N SER A 15 -3.94 0.95 7.71
CA SER A 15 -4.93 -0.01 8.22
C SER A 15 -6.28 0.65 8.55
N ASP A 16 -7.24 0.53 7.64
CA ASP A 16 -8.63 0.98 7.82
C ASP A 16 -9.48 0.06 8.72
N ILE A 17 -8.90 -0.99 9.32
CA ILE A 17 -9.64 -1.96 10.13
C ILE A 17 -9.90 -1.38 11.52
N PRO A 18 -11.17 -1.17 11.92
CA PRO A 18 -11.50 -0.73 13.27
C PRO A 18 -11.20 -1.84 14.27
N VAL A 19 -10.43 -1.55 15.32
CA VAL A 19 -10.34 -2.39 16.50
C VAL A 19 -11.25 -1.79 17.57
N GLU A 20 -12.32 -2.51 17.92
CA GLU A 20 -13.29 -2.09 18.95
C GLU A 20 -13.92 -0.69 18.73
N GLY A 21 -14.05 -0.25 17.47
CA GLY A 21 -14.67 1.04 17.13
C GLY A 21 -13.77 2.27 17.35
N ILE A 22 -12.48 2.06 17.64
CA ILE A 22 -11.49 3.14 17.73
C ILE A 22 -10.85 3.36 16.36
N VAL A 23 -11.00 4.57 15.82
CA VAL A 23 -10.30 5.06 14.63
C VAL A 23 -9.04 5.78 15.13
N PRO A 24 -7.82 5.47 14.64
CA PRO A 24 -6.63 6.18 15.08
C PRO A 24 -6.69 7.66 14.69
N GLU A 25 -6.54 8.56 15.67
CA GLU A 25 -6.26 9.98 15.39
C GLU A 25 -4.82 10.11 14.86
N GLU A 26 -4.63 10.94 13.84
CA GLU A 26 -3.30 11.29 13.31
C GLU A 26 -2.38 11.73 14.44
N PHE A 27 -1.21 11.09 14.59
CA PHE A 27 -0.24 11.49 15.61
C PHE A 27 1.17 11.69 15.07
N PHE A 28 1.70 12.88 15.34
CA PHE A 28 3.08 13.29 15.20
C PHE A 28 3.88 12.94 16.47
N ALA A 29 4.98 12.19 16.32
CA ALA A 29 6.33 12.48 16.90
C ALA A 29 7.22 11.21 16.89
N TYR A 30 8.42 11.34 16.34
CA TYR A 30 9.38 10.25 16.10
C TYR A 30 10.32 9.97 17.29
N ALA A 31 10.85 8.74 17.33
CA ALA A 31 12.07 8.36 18.05
C ALA A 31 13.09 7.73 17.07
N TYR A 32 14.38 7.77 17.39
CA TYR A 32 15.45 7.26 16.52
C TYR A 32 15.42 5.73 16.39
N ALA A 33 15.09 5.24 15.18
CA ALA A 33 15.30 3.86 14.79
C ALA A 33 16.79 3.61 14.49
N PRO A 34 17.39 2.50 14.97
CA PRO A 34 18.81 2.20 14.77
C PRO A 34 19.20 1.85 13.32
N GLY A 35 18.24 1.86 12.38
CA GLY A 35 18.42 1.61 10.95
C GLY A 35 18.51 2.87 10.09
N ALA A 36 19.05 3.97 10.64
CA ALA A 36 19.13 5.25 9.92
C ALA A 36 19.86 5.14 8.57
N ARG A 37 20.78 4.18 8.43
CA ARG A 37 21.50 3.93 7.18
C ARG A 37 20.60 3.27 6.14
N GLU A 38 19.81 2.27 6.52
CA GLU A 38 18.89 1.56 5.64
C GLU A 38 17.73 2.47 5.18
N ILE A 39 17.22 3.33 6.07
CA ILE A 39 16.24 4.38 5.72
C ILE A 39 16.87 5.39 4.77
N LYS A 40 18.10 5.82 5.05
CA LYS A 40 18.84 6.74 4.17
C LYS A 40 19.07 6.12 2.80
N ASP A 41 19.49 4.86 2.72
CA ASP A 41 19.77 4.19 1.45
C ASP A 41 18.49 4.04 0.61
N THR A 42 17.36 3.69 1.24
CA THR A 42 16.05 3.63 0.56
C THR A 42 15.58 5.01 0.09
N THR A 43 15.80 6.04 0.93
CA THR A 43 15.48 7.43 0.60
C THR A 43 16.37 7.96 -0.53
N ASP A 44 17.67 7.65 -0.52
CA ASP A 44 18.62 8.04 -1.55
C ASP A 44 18.29 7.39 -2.90
N ILE A 45 17.79 6.14 -2.90
CA ILE A 45 17.26 5.50 -4.12
C ILE A 45 16.05 6.28 -4.63
N GLY A 46 15.11 6.65 -3.76
CA GLY A 46 13.96 7.48 -4.11
C GLY A 46 14.37 8.85 -4.70
N VAL A 47 15.31 9.53 -4.05
CA VAL A 47 15.88 10.80 -4.52
C VAL A 47 16.59 10.64 -5.87
N LYS A 48 17.39 9.57 -6.06
CA LYS A 48 18.07 9.29 -7.32
C LYS A 48 17.08 9.11 -8.46
N LYS A 49 15.97 8.38 -8.24
CA LYS A 49 14.94 8.20 -9.26
C LYS A 49 14.17 9.47 -9.58
N LEU A 50 13.93 10.33 -8.58
CA LEU A 50 13.43 11.70 -8.82
C LEU A 50 14.37 12.53 -9.71
N LEU A 51 15.68 12.36 -9.55
CA LEU A 51 16.68 13.02 -10.38
C LEU A 51 16.84 12.40 -11.78
N GLU A 52 16.54 11.11 -11.94
CA GLU A 52 16.54 10.42 -13.24
C GLU A 52 15.39 10.87 -14.17
N GLY A 53 14.38 11.54 -13.63
CA GLY A 53 13.25 12.10 -14.36
C GLY A 53 12.06 11.14 -14.43
N PHE A 54 10.86 11.70 -14.34
CA PHE A 54 9.60 10.98 -14.50
C PHE A 54 8.88 11.51 -15.74
N ASP A 55 8.38 10.60 -16.56
CA ASP A 55 7.53 10.92 -17.71
C ASP A 55 6.07 10.86 -17.27
N PHE A 56 5.34 11.98 -17.32
CA PHE A 56 3.94 11.98 -16.91
C PHE A 56 3.04 11.44 -18.02
N VAL A 57 2.25 10.41 -17.74
CA VAL A 57 1.14 10.03 -18.61
C VAL A 57 -0.10 10.80 -18.17
N LEU A 58 -0.47 11.78 -18.98
CA LEU A 58 -1.70 12.51 -18.79
C LEU A 58 -2.85 11.71 -19.41
N LEU A 59 -3.74 11.09 -18.61
CA LEU A 59 -5.06 10.71 -19.13
C LEU A 59 -5.94 11.97 -19.15
N TYR A 60 -5.77 12.79 -20.18
CA TYR A 60 -6.70 13.87 -20.53
C TYR A 60 -7.41 13.55 -21.85
N ARG A 61 -8.33 14.45 -22.26
CA ARG A 61 -9.06 14.48 -23.55
C ARG A 61 -8.28 14.00 -24.78
N ASP A 62 -6.95 14.16 -24.77
CA ASP A 62 -6.07 13.77 -25.87
C ASP A 62 -6.09 12.25 -26.14
N HIS A 63 -6.42 11.43 -25.14
CA HIS A 63 -6.49 9.97 -25.29
C HIS A 63 -7.89 9.38 -25.08
N ILE A 64 -8.71 9.93 -24.18
CA ILE A 64 -10.09 9.47 -23.93
C ILE A 64 -11.06 10.64 -23.81
N ASP A 65 -12.27 10.47 -24.35
CA ASP A 65 -13.35 11.45 -24.14
C ASP A 65 -13.95 11.20 -22.75
N GLU A 66 -14.14 12.24 -21.94
CA GLU A 66 -14.72 12.07 -20.60
C GLU A 66 -16.16 11.56 -20.68
N GLU A 67 -16.87 11.77 -21.80
CA GLU A 67 -18.19 11.18 -22.03
C GLU A 67 -18.15 9.66 -22.30
N ASP A 68 -16.97 9.13 -22.66
CA ASP A 68 -16.78 7.69 -22.81
C ASP A 68 -16.56 6.99 -21.45
N VAL A 69 -16.52 7.73 -20.36
CA VAL A 69 -16.25 7.23 -19.00
C VAL A 69 -17.37 7.65 -18.05
N GLU A 70 -17.85 6.71 -17.24
CA GLU A 70 -18.77 6.97 -16.13
C GLU A 70 -18.02 7.32 -14.85
N MET A 71 -16.94 6.58 -14.57
CA MET A 71 -16.17 6.75 -13.34
C MET A 71 -14.70 6.40 -13.53
N CYS A 72 -13.84 7.16 -12.87
CA CYS A 72 -12.41 6.89 -12.71
C CYS A 72 -12.06 6.97 -11.23
N LEU A 73 -11.53 5.87 -10.70
CA LEU A 73 -11.05 5.75 -9.34
C LEU A 73 -9.53 5.90 -9.31
N ASP A 74 -9.10 6.76 -8.40
CA ASP A 74 -7.72 7.14 -8.13
C ASP A 74 -6.99 7.82 -9.29
N SER A 75 -5.71 8.13 -9.07
CA SER A 75 -4.73 8.65 -10.00
C SER A 75 -3.34 8.31 -9.46
N GLY A 76 -2.33 8.16 -10.31
CA GLY A 76 -0.97 7.84 -9.87
C GLY A 76 -0.40 6.64 -10.59
N ALA A 77 0.09 5.67 -9.82
CA ALA A 77 0.67 4.44 -10.36
C ALA A 77 -0.37 3.51 -11.01
N TYR A 78 -1.64 3.62 -10.62
CA TYR A 78 -2.74 2.92 -11.26
C TYR A 78 -4.04 3.73 -11.19
N VAL A 79 -4.99 3.37 -12.05
CA VAL A 79 -6.38 3.85 -12.01
C VAL A 79 -7.32 2.71 -12.38
N SER A 80 -8.51 2.74 -11.79
CA SER A 80 -9.60 1.82 -12.11
C SER A 80 -10.71 2.61 -12.81
N ILE A 81 -11.18 2.17 -13.97
CA ILE A 81 -12.04 2.94 -14.87
C ILE A 81 -13.28 2.13 -15.21
N ALA A 82 -14.45 2.76 -15.08
CA ALA A 82 -15.74 2.28 -15.59
C ALA A 82 -16.10 3.08 -16.86
N PRO A 83 -15.99 2.48 -18.05
CA PRO A 83 -16.42 3.10 -19.29
C PRO A 83 -17.94 3.29 -19.34
N ALA A 84 -18.41 4.28 -20.09
CA ALA A 84 -19.82 4.46 -20.37
C ALA A 84 -20.42 3.26 -21.15
N PRO A 85 -21.74 3.06 -21.13
CA PRO A 85 -22.38 1.87 -21.68
C PRO A 85 -22.05 1.70 -23.16
N GLY A 86 -21.53 0.53 -23.53
CA GLY A 86 -21.10 0.23 -24.90
C GLY A 86 -19.76 0.85 -25.33
N ARG A 87 -19.01 1.51 -24.43
CA ARG A 87 -17.72 2.15 -24.74
C ARG A 87 -16.49 1.37 -24.28
N LEU A 88 -16.66 0.24 -23.57
CA LEU A 88 -15.57 -0.58 -23.01
C LEU A 88 -14.41 -0.81 -23.99
N GLU A 89 -14.68 -1.38 -25.16
CA GLU A 89 -13.65 -1.72 -26.14
C GLU A 89 -12.99 -0.48 -26.78
N ALA A 90 -13.73 0.61 -26.93
CA ALA A 90 -13.19 1.86 -27.47
C ALA A 90 -12.22 2.51 -26.48
N VAL A 91 -12.61 2.58 -25.20
CA VAL A 91 -11.78 3.10 -24.11
C VAL A 91 -10.56 2.20 -23.90
N TYR A 92 -10.73 0.88 -23.84
CA TYR A 92 -9.63 -0.07 -23.70
C TYR A 92 -8.55 0.13 -24.78
N LYS A 93 -8.94 0.17 -26.06
CA LYS A 93 -7.99 0.32 -27.18
C LYS A 93 -7.24 1.64 -27.12
N LYS A 94 -7.93 2.73 -26.79
CA LYS A 94 -7.32 4.05 -26.60
C LYS A 94 -6.27 4.00 -25.50
N LEU A 95 -6.63 3.51 -24.32
CA LEU A 95 -5.71 3.44 -23.17
C LEU A 95 -4.55 2.48 -23.41
N ALA A 96 -4.79 1.31 -24.01
CA ALA A 96 -3.76 0.32 -24.29
C ALA A 96 -2.73 0.76 -25.34
N SER A 97 -3.04 1.81 -26.12
CA SER A 97 -2.11 2.41 -27.08
C SER A 97 -1.13 3.40 -26.44
N ILE A 98 -1.34 3.77 -25.18
CA ILE A 98 -0.54 4.78 -24.50
C ILE A 98 0.78 4.16 -24.03
N GLU A 99 1.90 4.76 -24.44
CA GLU A 99 3.22 4.36 -23.97
C GLU A 99 3.34 4.55 -22.45
N GLY A 100 4.00 3.59 -21.79
CA GLY A 100 4.17 3.65 -20.33
C GLY A 100 2.95 3.20 -19.53
N VAL A 101 1.84 2.81 -20.17
CA VAL A 101 0.65 2.27 -19.50
C VAL A 101 0.39 0.83 -19.93
N LYS A 102 0.00 0.00 -18.97
CA LYS A 102 -0.52 -1.34 -19.20
C LYS A 102 -1.97 -1.39 -18.74
N VAL A 103 -2.86 -1.83 -19.61
CA VAL A 103 -4.31 -1.85 -19.34
C VAL A 103 -4.80 -3.28 -19.37
N TYR A 104 -5.56 -3.65 -18.35
CA TYR A 104 -6.21 -4.93 -18.22
C TYR A 104 -7.72 -4.70 -18.20
N ARG A 105 -8.47 -5.58 -18.85
CA ARG A 105 -9.85 -5.83 -18.41
C ARG A 105 -9.81 -6.47 -17.03
N LYS A 106 -10.87 -6.30 -16.24
CA LYS A 106 -10.95 -6.84 -14.89
C LYS A 106 -10.54 -8.33 -14.80
N GLU A 107 -10.99 -9.14 -15.75
CA GLU A 107 -10.73 -10.57 -15.81
C GLU A 107 -9.28 -10.91 -16.20
N GLU A 108 -8.60 -9.97 -16.85
CA GLU A 108 -7.22 -10.10 -17.33
C GLU A 108 -6.18 -9.65 -16.28
N ILE A 109 -6.63 -9.04 -15.18
CA ILE A 109 -5.76 -8.65 -14.08
C ILE A 109 -5.01 -9.90 -13.54
N PRO A 110 -3.68 -9.83 -13.35
CA PRO A 110 -2.89 -10.96 -12.87
C PRO A 110 -3.40 -11.52 -11.53
N GLU A 111 -3.44 -12.86 -11.42
CA GLU A 111 -3.95 -13.55 -10.22
C GLU A 111 -3.07 -13.33 -8.99
N ASP A 112 -1.76 -13.21 -9.19
CA ASP A 112 -0.75 -12.98 -8.16
C ASP A 112 -0.88 -11.63 -7.47
N LEU A 113 -1.59 -10.67 -8.07
CA LEU A 113 -1.96 -9.42 -7.40
C LEU A 113 -3.09 -9.59 -6.37
N HIS A 114 -3.82 -10.72 -6.40
CA HIS A 114 -4.97 -11.00 -5.54
C HIS A 114 -6.02 -9.86 -5.52
N PHE A 115 -6.12 -9.11 -6.62
CA PHE A 115 -6.87 -7.86 -6.69
C PHE A 115 -8.23 -8.01 -7.40
N LYS A 116 -8.26 -8.76 -8.51
CA LYS A 116 -9.37 -8.76 -9.48
C LYS A 116 -10.74 -9.20 -8.95
N SER A 117 -10.75 -9.99 -7.88
CA SER A 117 -11.97 -10.47 -7.22
C SER A 117 -12.63 -9.39 -6.35
N GLY A 118 -11.98 -8.25 -6.17
CA GLY A 118 -12.52 -7.12 -5.41
C GLY A 118 -13.84 -6.59 -5.99
N LYS A 119 -14.82 -6.39 -5.11
CA LYS A 119 -16.15 -5.88 -5.47
C LYS A 119 -16.14 -4.44 -6.04
N PHE A 120 -15.07 -3.69 -5.80
CA PHE A 120 -14.92 -2.30 -6.26
C PHE A 120 -13.92 -2.14 -7.41
N VAL A 121 -13.31 -3.23 -7.88
CA VAL A 121 -12.51 -3.21 -9.11
C VAL A 121 -13.46 -2.98 -10.27
N LEU A 122 -13.21 -1.92 -11.05
CA LEU A 122 -14.01 -1.53 -12.21
C LEU A 122 -13.59 -2.33 -13.45
N ASP A 123 -14.21 -2.03 -14.59
CA ASP A 123 -14.09 -2.85 -15.80
C ASP A 123 -12.68 -2.83 -16.40
N LEU A 124 -11.97 -1.72 -16.25
CA LEU A 124 -10.60 -1.53 -16.72
C LEU A 124 -9.67 -1.14 -15.57
N HIS A 125 -8.52 -1.80 -15.49
CA HIS A 125 -7.43 -1.45 -14.57
C HIS A 125 -6.22 -1.03 -15.40
N ALA A 126 -5.77 0.21 -15.23
CA ALA A 126 -4.60 0.74 -15.93
C ALA A 126 -3.46 0.97 -14.94
N GLU A 127 -2.30 0.39 -15.23
CA GLU A 127 -1.07 0.50 -14.44
C GLU A 127 -0.03 1.31 -15.22
N ALA A 128 0.55 2.32 -14.58
CA ALA A 128 1.73 2.98 -15.08
C ALA A 128 2.96 2.07 -14.89
N LYS A 129 3.86 2.08 -15.86
CA LYS A 129 5.22 1.56 -15.67
C LYS A 129 5.98 2.48 -14.72
N GLN A 130 6.95 1.94 -13.99
CA GLN A 130 7.82 2.77 -13.14
C GLN A 130 8.47 3.89 -13.97
N GLY A 131 8.48 5.11 -13.43
CA GLY A 131 8.87 6.31 -14.17
C GLY A 131 7.68 7.05 -14.79
N PHE A 132 6.51 6.41 -14.88
CA PHE A 132 5.27 7.01 -15.36
C PHE A 132 4.25 7.24 -14.26
N CYS A 133 3.38 8.22 -14.45
CA CYS A 133 2.28 8.49 -13.52
C CYS A 133 1.04 8.93 -14.28
N ILE A 134 -0.10 8.33 -13.95
CA ILE A 134 -1.42 8.57 -14.54
C ILE A 134 -2.09 9.74 -13.83
N ARG A 135 -2.46 10.78 -14.58
CA ARG A 135 -3.41 11.77 -14.07
C ARG A 135 -4.85 11.31 -14.26
N GLY A 136 -5.69 11.52 -13.26
CA GLY A 136 -7.13 11.26 -13.35
C GLY A 136 -7.89 12.27 -14.21
N LEU A 137 -9.20 12.04 -14.36
CA LEU A 137 -10.09 12.93 -15.12
C LEU A 137 -10.22 14.31 -14.47
N GLN A 138 -10.66 15.29 -15.26
CA GLN A 138 -10.94 16.65 -14.74
C GLN A 138 -12.39 16.86 -14.35
N SER A 139 -13.27 15.94 -14.72
CA SER A 139 -14.64 15.93 -14.22
C SER A 139 -14.66 15.58 -12.74
N ARG A 140 -15.10 16.56 -11.91
CA ARG A 140 -15.32 16.38 -10.47
C ARG A 140 -16.37 15.33 -10.14
N GLU A 141 -17.30 15.08 -11.05
CA GLU A 141 -18.38 14.09 -10.87
C GLU A 141 -17.92 12.68 -11.19
N LYS A 142 -16.98 12.52 -12.12
CA LYS A 142 -16.52 11.23 -12.63
C LYS A 142 -15.21 10.76 -11.98
N GLN A 143 -14.39 11.65 -11.42
CA GLN A 143 -13.11 11.33 -10.78
C GLN A 143 -13.25 11.22 -9.25
N VAL A 144 -12.77 10.12 -8.66
CA VAL A 144 -12.81 9.89 -7.21
C VAL A 144 -11.47 9.35 -6.69
N PRO A 145 -10.81 10.00 -5.70
CA PRO A 145 -11.13 11.33 -5.21
C PRO A 145 -10.82 12.38 -6.28
N PHE A 146 -11.67 13.39 -6.41
CA PHE A 146 -11.34 14.55 -7.22
C PHE A 146 -10.31 15.40 -6.48
N ARG A 147 -9.12 15.54 -7.07
CA ARG A 147 -8.08 16.43 -6.58
C ARG A 147 -8.01 17.64 -7.49
N GLU A 148 -8.27 18.83 -6.94
CA GLU A 148 -8.13 20.08 -7.68
C GLU A 148 -6.63 20.34 -7.89
N TYR A 149 -6.12 19.95 -9.06
CA TYR A 149 -4.70 19.99 -9.35
C TYR A 149 -4.23 21.44 -9.56
N CYS A 150 -3.86 22.12 -8.47
CA CYS A 150 -3.05 23.33 -8.53
C CYS A 150 -1.71 22.99 -9.21
N LYS A 151 -1.39 23.75 -10.26
CA LYS A 151 -0.20 23.63 -11.12
C LYS A 151 1.03 23.10 -10.35
N THR A 152 1.54 21.97 -10.82
CA THR A 152 2.95 21.52 -10.75
C THR A 152 3.53 20.88 -9.46
N LYS A 153 2.89 20.86 -8.29
CA LYS A 153 3.58 20.33 -7.08
C LYS A 153 3.38 18.86 -6.73
N MET A 154 2.20 18.29 -6.94
CA MET A 154 1.89 16.91 -6.48
C MET A 154 2.75 15.81 -7.13
N PHE A 155 3.39 16.11 -8.26
CA PHE A 155 4.18 15.15 -9.03
C PHE A 155 5.69 15.22 -8.77
N LEU A 156 6.14 16.17 -7.94
CA LEU A 156 7.55 16.35 -7.58
C LEU A 156 7.94 15.56 -6.32
N GLU A 157 6.98 14.92 -5.64
CA GLU A 157 7.17 14.35 -4.29
C GLU A 157 7.22 12.81 -4.28
N GLY A 158 7.24 12.18 -5.47
CA GLY A 158 7.22 10.72 -5.62
C GLY A 158 5.80 10.15 -5.71
N VAL A 159 5.68 8.95 -6.28
CA VAL A 159 4.41 8.23 -6.48
C VAL A 159 4.63 6.78 -6.03
N GLN A 160 3.64 6.20 -5.36
CA GLN A 160 3.62 4.81 -4.93
C GLN A 160 2.40 4.07 -5.51
N GLY A 161 2.36 2.74 -5.37
CA GLY A 161 1.27 1.90 -5.85
C GLY A 161 1.55 1.17 -7.17
N TYR A 162 2.82 1.11 -7.60
CA TYR A 162 3.21 0.29 -8.74
C TYR A 162 3.16 -1.21 -8.37
N ASN A 163 3.56 -2.07 -9.30
CA ASN A 163 3.65 -3.51 -9.05
C ASN A 163 4.42 -3.80 -7.73
N PRO A 164 3.80 -4.52 -6.78
CA PRO A 164 4.37 -4.74 -5.44
C PRO A 164 5.65 -5.59 -5.42
N GLU A 165 5.97 -6.29 -6.52
CA GLU A 165 7.22 -7.06 -6.65
C GLU A 165 8.44 -6.18 -6.95
N LEU A 166 8.22 -4.93 -7.35
CA LEU A 166 9.32 -3.98 -7.59
C LEU A 166 10.04 -3.66 -6.28
N ALA A 167 11.37 -3.66 -6.33
CA ALA A 167 12.20 -3.43 -5.14
C ALA A 167 11.89 -2.10 -4.43
N ASP A 168 11.54 -1.07 -5.20
CA ASP A 168 11.16 0.26 -4.72
C ASP A 168 9.78 0.33 -4.05
N GLN A 169 8.94 -0.69 -4.20
CA GLN A 169 7.65 -0.77 -3.50
C GLN A 169 7.75 -1.54 -2.19
N ARG A 170 8.96 -1.99 -1.83
CA ARG A 170 9.20 -2.68 -0.56
C ARG A 170 9.20 -1.69 0.59
N VAL A 171 8.54 -2.11 1.65
CA VAL A 171 8.45 -1.39 2.92
C VAL A 171 9.25 -2.12 4.00
N ILE A 172 9.39 -1.53 5.19
CA ILE A 172 10.30 -2.04 6.23
C ILE A 172 9.48 -2.62 7.36
N PHE A 173 9.58 -3.93 7.60
CA PHE A 173 9.06 -4.52 8.83
C PHE A 173 10.11 -4.50 9.96
N PHE A 174 9.82 -3.81 11.06
CA PHE A 174 10.63 -3.84 12.27
C PHE A 174 9.77 -4.13 13.50
N ALA A 175 10.22 -5.05 14.36
CA ALA A 175 9.53 -5.39 15.60
C ALA A 175 10.46 -5.45 16.82
N ARG A 176 10.02 -4.88 17.94
CA ARG A 176 10.71 -4.93 19.24
C ARG A 176 9.72 -5.25 20.35
N GLY A 177 10.13 -6.14 21.27
CA GLY A 177 9.34 -6.51 22.45
C GLY A 177 9.82 -7.82 23.08
N LEU A 178 9.24 -8.20 24.22
CA LEU A 178 9.59 -9.44 24.93
C LEU A 178 9.22 -10.71 24.15
N ALA A 179 8.23 -10.59 23.26
CA ALA A 179 7.80 -11.62 22.32
C ALA A 179 8.85 -11.94 21.24
N PHE A 180 9.65 -10.95 20.83
CA PHE A 180 10.52 -11.02 19.65
C PHE A 180 11.95 -11.40 20.04
N LYS A 181 12.65 -12.12 19.15
CA LYS A 181 14.08 -12.40 19.32
C LYS A 181 14.89 -11.10 19.21
N ARG A 182 15.92 -10.95 20.05
CA ARG A 182 16.82 -9.79 20.00
C ARG A 182 17.85 -9.97 18.89
N GLY A 183 18.12 -8.90 18.14
CA GLY A 183 19.15 -8.89 17.08
C GLY A 183 18.88 -9.89 15.95
N HIS A 184 17.62 -10.28 15.75
CA HIS A 184 17.24 -11.24 14.73
C HIS A 184 16.89 -10.54 13.43
N MET A 185 17.46 -11.05 12.33
CA MET A 185 17.16 -10.63 10.96
C MET A 185 16.84 -11.88 10.15
N GLN A 186 15.88 -11.78 9.25
CA GLN A 186 15.49 -12.85 8.34
C GLN A 186 15.11 -12.26 6.97
N SER A 187 14.75 -13.13 6.02
CA SER A 187 14.27 -12.72 4.71
C SER A 187 12.99 -11.88 4.80
N GLY A 188 12.72 -11.14 3.72
CA GLY A 188 11.49 -10.38 3.56
C GLY A 188 10.24 -11.25 3.73
N ILE A 189 9.19 -10.63 4.24
CA ILE A 189 7.87 -11.24 4.46
C ILE A 189 6.83 -10.53 3.58
N ARG A 190 5.63 -11.08 3.48
CA ARG A 190 4.50 -10.40 2.84
C ARG A 190 3.72 -9.60 3.88
N MET A 191 3.11 -8.50 3.46
CA MET A 191 2.30 -7.67 4.36
C MET A 191 1.16 -8.47 5.02
N VAL A 192 0.56 -9.41 4.29
CA VAL A 192 -0.48 -10.34 4.80
C VAL A 192 0.02 -11.23 5.95
N ASP A 193 1.34 -11.48 6.05
CA ASP A 193 1.89 -12.33 7.11
C ASP A 193 1.89 -11.62 8.48
N VAL A 194 1.86 -10.28 8.51
CA VAL A 194 2.00 -9.48 9.75
C VAL A 194 0.82 -9.70 10.70
N TYR A 195 -0.40 -9.89 10.18
CA TYR A 195 -1.59 -10.11 11.00
C TYR A 195 -1.40 -11.27 11.99
N GLN A 196 -0.75 -12.35 11.56
CA GLN A 196 -0.53 -13.52 12.42
C GLN A 196 0.47 -13.24 13.53
N ILE A 197 1.47 -12.38 13.30
CA ILE A 197 2.38 -11.92 14.35
C ILE A 197 1.58 -11.16 15.40
N SER A 198 0.77 -10.19 14.98
CA SER A 198 -0.06 -9.37 15.87
C SER A 198 -0.99 -10.25 16.70
N ALA A 199 -1.71 -11.17 16.04
CA ALA A 199 -2.61 -12.09 16.72
C ALA A 199 -1.88 -12.96 17.76
N LYS A 200 -0.71 -13.50 17.39
CA LYS A 200 0.09 -14.34 18.27
C LYS A 200 0.59 -13.60 19.49
N VAL A 201 1.10 -12.39 19.31
CA VAL A 201 1.67 -11.58 20.40
C VAL A 201 0.58 -11.08 21.36
N LEU A 202 -0.60 -10.72 20.82
CA LEU A 202 -1.77 -10.33 21.61
C LEU A 202 -2.48 -11.53 22.26
N ASN A 203 -2.05 -12.76 21.99
CA ASN A 203 -2.68 -13.99 22.45
C ASN A 203 -4.17 -14.08 22.07
N ILE A 204 -4.51 -13.63 20.85
CA ILE A 204 -5.83 -13.77 20.26
C ILE A 204 -5.81 -14.85 19.18
N GLN A 205 -6.95 -15.52 18.99
CA GLN A 205 -7.10 -16.48 17.90
C GLN A 205 -7.20 -15.71 16.58
N PRO A 206 -6.28 -15.91 15.62
CA PRO A 206 -6.41 -15.26 14.31
C PRO A 206 -7.66 -15.79 13.58
N LEU A 207 -8.36 -14.89 12.91
CA LEU A 207 -9.37 -15.25 11.92
C LEU A 207 -8.71 -15.84 10.66
N PRO A 208 -9.46 -16.54 9.79
CA PRO A 208 -8.94 -16.97 8.49
C PRO A 208 -8.32 -15.79 7.73
N ASN A 209 -7.10 -15.98 7.23
CA ASN A 209 -6.31 -14.96 6.54
C ASN A 209 -5.32 -15.63 5.58
N ASP A 210 -4.77 -14.86 4.65
CA ASP A 210 -3.86 -15.34 3.60
C ASP A 210 -2.38 -15.39 4.01
N GLY A 211 -2.05 -15.00 5.25
CA GLY A 211 -0.68 -15.03 5.74
C GLY A 211 -0.16 -16.45 5.93
N VAL A 212 1.15 -16.63 5.78
CA VAL A 212 1.85 -17.90 6.00
C VAL A 212 2.67 -17.84 7.29
N TRP A 213 2.31 -18.64 8.29
CA TRP A 213 2.92 -18.58 9.63
C TRP A 213 4.43 -18.87 9.60
N GLU A 214 4.86 -19.80 8.76
CA GLU A 214 6.24 -20.22 8.60
C GLU A 214 7.15 -19.06 8.17
N ASN A 215 6.62 -18.09 7.42
CA ASN A 215 7.37 -16.90 7.01
C ASN A 215 7.75 -16.01 8.20
N VAL A 216 6.96 -16.02 9.28
CA VAL A 216 7.08 -15.06 10.38
C VAL A 216 7.41 -15.69 11.73
N ALA A 217 7.27 -17.00 11.88
CA ALA A 217 7.56 -17.73 13.11
C ALA A 217 9.00 -17.49 13.62
N GLY A 218 9.93 -17.24 12.68
CA GLY A 218 11.33 -16.93 12.96
C GLY A 218 11.53 -15.70 13.86
N PHE A 219 10.65 -14.70 13.79
CA PHE A 219 10.76 -13.48 14.60
C PHE A 219 10.52 -13.70 16.09
N LEU A 220 9.73 -14.71 16.48
CA LEU A 220 9.28 -14.88 17.86
C LEU A 220 10.19 -15.79 18.68
N GLN A 221 10.33 -15.49 19.98
CA GLN A 221 11.02 -16.36 20.93
C GLN A 221 10.20 -17.64 21.20
N LYS A 222 10.86 -18.78 21.34
CA LYS A 222 10.22 -20.02 21.85
C LYS A 222 10.04 -19.88 23.36
N ARG A 223 8.82 -19.69 23.87
CA ARG A 223 8.53 -19.71 25.32
C ARG A 223 7.29 -20.52 25.68
N LYS A 224 7.32 -21.15 26.87
CA LYS A 224 6.32 -22.12 27.35
C LYS A 224 4.98 -21.50 27.78
N ARG A 225 4.92 -20.23 28.16
CA ARG A 225 3.69 -19.51 28.51
C ARG A 225 3.78 -18.04 28.11
N TRP A 226 2.81 -17.59 27.32
CA TRP A 226 2.68 -16.20 26.82
C TRP A 226 1.77 -15.35 27.73
N THR A 227 1.23 -15.96 28.79
CA THR A 227 0.25 -15.39 29.72
C THR A 227 0.82 -14.46 30.79
N ASP A 228 2.15 -14.36 30.89
CA ASP A 228 2.81 -13.63 31.98
C ASP A 228 3.22 -12.20 31.56
N PHE A 229 2.82 -11.75 30.37
CA PHE A 229 3.03 -10.38 29.94
C PHE A 229 1.74 -9.58 30.08
N GLU A 230 1.74 -8.62 30.99
CA GLU A 230 1.16 -7.33 30.65
C GLU A 230 1.96 -6.83 29.43
N ILE A 231 1.29 -6.45 28.33
CA ILE A 231 1.97 -6.01 27.11
C ILE A 231 2.74 -4.74 27.45
N LEU A 232 4.06 -4.87 27.65
CA LEU A 232 4.91 -3.78 28.12
C LEU A 232 5.42 -2.89 26.98
N ASP A 233 5.65 -3.46 25.78
CA ASP A 233 6.12 -2.72 24.59
C ASP A 233 6.04 -3.63 23.35
N ILE A 234 5.29 -3.19 22.33
CA ILE A 234 5.32 -3.71 20.96
C ILE A 234 5.38 -2.48 20.07
N THR A 235 6.44 -2.40 19.27
CA THR A 235 6.52 -1.46 18.15
C THR A 235 6.59 -2.27 16.87
N ILE A 236 5.61 -2.12 15.99
CA ILE A 236 5.67 -2.59 14.60
C ILE A 236 5.72 -1.34 13.74
N VAL A 237 6.74 -1.23 12.90
CA VAL A 237 6.79 -0.27 11.79
C VAL A 237 6.70 -1.09 10.51
N ILE A 238 5.83 -0.69 9.60
CA ILE A 238 5.70 -1.22 8.22
C ILE A 238 6.02 -0.05 7.30
#